data_AF-A0A735IUW3-F1
#
_entry.id   AF-A0A735IUW3-F1
#
_cell.length_a   1.000
_cell.length_b   1.000
_cell.length_c   1.000
_cell.angle_alpha   90.00
_cell.angle_beta   90.00
_cell.angle_gamma   90.00
#
_symmetry.space_group_name_H-M   'P 1'
#
loop_
_entity.id
_entity.type
_entity.pdbx_description
1 polymer ?
#
loop_
_entity_poly.entity_id
_entity_poly.type
_entity_poly.pdbx_seq_one_letter_code
_entity_poly.pdbx_strand_id
1 'polypeptide(L)'
;MTEKPQVDFEEVVKASGMPVTEEEIRDRFNAIATEEGIITNTSRMSPFWRLVTAIVTAPVMWLKEVLISTVLANMFVATASGSMLRLLAWAVNITPKPASAAQGVIRFYKEDASAVVTVKAGTVIQTERINGRVYELAITEDVVIASGTASALLPVKATGTGGAYNLAPGYYRILPVAVDGISHVASEENWLTVPGADEESDDELRERCRNQFNLVGNYHTDAVYRSMIAGVAGLSIDRIFFEHEAPRGPGTANAYLLLDSGVASAPFVDAVNDYINTQGHHGHGDDMQCYAMPETLHDLAVTVWVRNLNNISD
;
A
#
# COMPACT_ATOMS: atom_id res chain seq x y z
N MET A 1 -9.18 13.44 -9.33
CA MET A 1 -9.80 12.27 -10.00
C MET A 1 -9.81 11.11 -9.02
N THR A 2 -10.96 10.63 -8.58
CA THR A 2 -11.06 9.64 -7.50
C THR A 2 -11.11 8.19 -8.02
N GLU A 3 -11.60 7.99 -9.25
CA GLU A 3 -11.78 6.66 -9.85
C GLU A 3 -10.65 6.25 -10.78
N LYS A 4 -10.44 4.92 -10.92
CA LYS A 4 -9.48 4.30 -11.84
C LYS A 4 -9.89 4.62 -13.29
N PRO A 5 -9.00 5.20 -14.12
CA PRO A 5 -9.32 5.45 -15.52
C PRO A 5 -9.63 4.13 -16.24
N GLN A 6 -10.74 4.09 -16.97
CA GLN A 6 -11.02 3.05 -17.94
C GLN A 6 -10.61 3.59 -19.32
N VAL A 7 -9.67 2.92 -19.97
CA VAL A 7 -9.14 3.32 -21.27
C VAL A 7 -9.44 2.22 -22.27
N ASP A 8 -10.14 2.60 -23.35
CA ASP A 8 -10.28 1.75 -24.54
C ASP A 8 -9.08 1.99 -25.45
N PHE A 9 -8.08 1.11 -25.35
CA PHE A 9 -6.86 1.22 -26.15
C PHE A 9 -7.09 0.91 -27.64
N GLU A 10 -8.17 0.22 -28.01
CA GLU A 10 -8.51 -0.01 -29.43
C GLU A 10 -8.97 1.29 -30.08
N GLU A 11 -9.83 2.06 -29.40
CA GLU A 11 -10.25 3.38 -29.88
C GLU A 11 -9.07 4.37 -29.92
N VAL A 12 -8.10 4.28 -29.00
CA VAL A 12 -6.87 5.10 -29.04
C VAL A 12 -6.05 4.83 -30.30
N VAL A 13 -5.78 3.57 -30.65
CA VAL A 13 -5.00 3.27 -31.86
C VAL A 13 -5.79 3.56 -33.14
N LYS A 14 -7.11 3.33 -33.13
CA LYS A 14 -8.00 3.69 -34.24
C LYS A 14 -7.99 5.19 -34.52
N ALA A 15 -8.02 6.03 -33.48
CA ALA A 15 -7.94 7.48 -33.61
C ALA A 15 -6.61 7.96 -34.24
N SER A 16 -5.53 7.19 -34.09
CA SER A 16 -4.25 7.44 -34.77
C SER A 16 -4.24 7.09 -36.26
N GLY A 17 -5.34 6.52 -36.78
CA GLY A 17 -5.48 6.07 -38.17
C GLY A 17 -5.01 4.64 -38.42
N MET A 18 -4.75 3.85 -37.36
CA MET A 18 -4.46 2.42 -37.48
C MET A 18 -5.73 1.66 -37.88
N PRO A 19 -5.70 0.78 -38.90
CA PRO A 19 -6.83 -0.11 -39.17
C PRO A 19 -6.94 -1.15 -38.04
N VAL A 20 -8.12 -1.30 -37.45
CA VAL A 20 -8.33 -2.16 -36.27
C VAL A 20 -9.14 -3.42 -36.59
N THR A 21 -9.78 -3.45 -37.75
CA THR A 21 -10.53 -4.62 -38.26
C THR A 21 -9.82 -5.27 -39.44
N GLU A 22 -10.08 -6.57 -39.66
CA GLU A 22 -9.53 -7.29 -40.80
C GLU A 22 -10.00 -6.69 -42.14
N GLU A 23 -11.23 -6.18 -42.19
CA GLU A 23 -11.80 -5.52 -43.36
C GLU A 23 -11.03 -4.24 -43.72
N GLU A 24 -10.79 -3.36 -42.75
CA GLU A 24 -10.03 -2.13 -42.97
C GLU A 24 -8.58 -2.40 -43.43
N ILE A 25 -7.94 -3.44 -42.87
CA ILE A 25 -6.59 -3.85 -43.29
C ILE A 25 -6.63 -4.36 -44.73
N ARG A 26 -7.64 -5.18 -45.07
CA ARG A 26 -7.82 -5.73 -46.40
C ARG A 26 -8.08 -4.63 -47.43
N ASP A 27 -8.90 -3.63 -47.10
CA ASP A 27 -9.18 -2.51 -48.01
C ASP A 27 -7.93 -1.69 -48.31
N ARG A 28 -7.09 -1.43 -47.29
CA ARG A 28 -5.79 -0.80 -47.49
C ARG A 28 -4.86 -1.63 -48.36
N PHE A 29 -4.78 -2.94 -48.12
CA PHE A 29 -3.98 -3.84 -48.95
C PHE A 29 -4.48 -3.87 -50.40
N ASN A 30 -5.80 -3.92 -50.61
CA ASN A 30 -6.41 -3.90 -51.94
C ASN A 30 -6.11 -2.59 -52.69
N ALA A 31 -6.12 -1.46 -52.01
CA ALA A 31 -5.77 -0.17 -52.59
C ALA A 31 -4.31 -0.16 -53.09
N ILE A 32 -3.37 -0.63 -52.28
CA ILE A 32 -1.95 -0.76 -52.66
C ILE A 32 -1.78 -1.70 -53.86
N ALA A 33 -2.42 -2.88 -53.83
CA ALA A 33 -2.32 -3.83 -54.92
C ALA A 33 -2.91 -3.30 -56.25
N THR A 34 -3.94 -2.45 -56.16
CA THR A 34 -4.55 -1.78 -57.31
C THR A 34 -3.64 -0.69 -57.88
N GLU A 35 -3.02 0.11 -57.00
CA GLU A 35 -2.07 1.16 -57.38
C GLU A 35 -0.83 0.60 -58.09
N GLU A 36 -0.26 -0.48 -57.55
CA GLU A 36 0.90 -1.16 -58.16
C GLU A 36 0.56 -1.84 -59.49
N GLY A 37 -0.66 -2.36 -59.64
CA GLY A 37 -1.17 -2.95 -60.89
C GLY A 37 -0.50 -4.26 -61.32
N ILE A 38 0.41 -4.83 -60.52
CA ILE A 38 1.18 -6.04 -60.85
C ILE A 38 0.32 -7.32 -60.71
N ILE A 39 -0.61 -7.34 -59.75
CA ILE A 39 -1.48 -8.49 -59.48
C ILE A 39 -2.80 -8.32 -60.24
N THR A 40 -2.99 -9.11 -61.29
CA THR A 40 -4.18 -9.01 -62.15
C THR A 40 -5.36 -9.89 -61.71
N ASN A 41 -5.14 -10.90 -60.85
CA ASN A 41 -6.19 -11.78 -60.34
C ASN A 41 -6.38 -11.58 -58.82
N THR A 42 -7.28 -10.68 -58.46
CA THR A 42 -7.68 -10.35 -57.08
C THR A 42 -8.98 -11.05 -56.66
N SER A 43 -9.37 -12.13 -57.36
CA SER A 43 -10.57 -12.90 -57.02
C SER A 43 -10.45 -13.54 -55.64
N ARG A 44 -11.53 -13.49 -54.85
CA ARG A 44 -11.62 -14.19 -53.56
C ARG A 44 -11.47 -15.72 -53.69
N MET A 45 -11.62 -16.26 -54.90
CA MET A 45 -11.43 -17.69 -55.19
C MET A 45 -9.99 -18.04 -55.59
N SER A 46 -9.15 -17.04 -55.88
CA SER A 46 -7.75 -17.24 -56.27
C SER A 46 -6.93 -17.74 -55.06
N PRO A 47 -6.30 -18.93 -55.14
CA PRO A 47 -5.47 -19.45 -54.05
C PRO A 47 -4.31 -18.50 -53.70
N PHE A 48 -3.68 -17.90 -54.71
CA PHE A 48 -2.62 -16.90 -54.51
C PHE A 48 -3.15 -15.66 -53.79
N TRP A 49 -4.27 -15.11 -54.24
CA TRP A 49 -4.85 -13.91 -53.63
C TRP A 49 -5.26 -14.14 -52.18
N ARG A 50 -5.86 -15.30 -51.90
CA ARG A 50 -6.20 -15.71 -50.53
C ARG A 50 -4.96 -15.83 -49.65
N LEU A 51 -3.89 -16.45 -50.15
CA LEU A 51 -2.65 -16.63 -49.41
C LEU A 51 -1.97 -15.28 -49.11
N VAL A 52 -1.78 -14.43 -50.13
CA VAL A 52 -1.10 -13.14 -49.93
C VAL A 52 -1.92 -12.22 -49.01
N THR A 53 -3.24 -12.21 -49.14
CA THR A 53 -4.13 -11.45 -48.24
C THR A 53 -3.94 -11.93 -46.79
N ALA A 54 -3.96 -13.25 -46.55
CA ALA A 54 -3.78 -13.79 -45.20
C ALA A 54 -2.39 -13.52 -44.61
N ILE A 55 -1.33 -13.61 -45.43
CA ILE A 55 0.05 -13.29 -45.00
C ILE A 55 0.19 -11.82 -44.62
N VAL A 56 -0.59 -10.92 -45.23
CA VAL A 56 -0.56 -9.49 -44.90
C VAL A 56 -1.49 -9.17 -43.73
N THR A 57 -2.72 -9.68 -43.71
CA THR A 57 -3.73 -9.30 -42.70
C THR A 57 -3.48 -9.95 -41.34
N ALA A 58 -3.12 -11.24 -41.30
CA ALA A 58 -3.01 -11.97 -40.03
C ALA A 58 -1.89 -11.43 -39.11
N PRO A 59 -0.67 -11.12 -39.61
CA PRO A 59 0.36 -10.53 -38.75
C PRO A 59 -0.01 -9.15 -38.24
N VAL A 60 -0.69 -8.32 -39.04
CA VAL A 60 -1.16 -7.00 -38.60
C VAL A 60 -2.18 -7.13 -37.49
N MET A 61 -3.14 -8.06 -37.61
CA MET A 61 -4.11 -8.34 -36.54
C MET A 61 -3.43 -8.85 -35.26
N TRP A 62 -2.44 -9.73 -35.38
CA TRP A 62 -1.67 -10.22 -34.24
C TRP A 62 -0.87 -9.10 -33.57
N LEU A 63 -0.19 -8.25 -34.35
CA LEU A 63 0.57 -7.11 -33.83
C LEU A 63 -0.35 -6.06 -33.19
N LYS A 64 -1.55 -5.82 -33.75
CA LYS A 64 -2.58 -4.97 -33.14
C LYS A 64 -2.93 -5.48 -31.74
N GLU A 65 -3.22 -6.79 -31.64
CA GLU A 65 -3.59 -7.42 -30.38
C GLU A 65 -2.46 -7.27 -29.35
N VAL A 66 -1.22 -7.61 -29.71
CA VAL A 66 -0.06 -7.45 -28.82
C VAL A 66 0.14 -5.99 -28.40
N LEU A 67 0.00 -5.04 -29.34
CA LEU A 67 0.11 -3.61 -29.04
C LEU A 67 -0.94 -3.19 -28.01
N ILE A 68 -2.20 -3.61 -28.15
CA ILE A 68 -3.30 -3.21 -27.26
C ILE A 68 -3.21 -3.92 -25.92
N SER A 69 -3.25 -5.26 -25.90
CA SER A 69 -3.43 -6.05 -24.68
C SER A 69 -2.14 -6.28 -23.91
N THR A 70 -0.98 -6.10 -24.55
CA THR A 70 0.31 -6.28 -23.88
C THR A 70 1.05 -4.95 -23.71
N VAL A 71 1.29 -4.21 -24.80
CA VAL A 71 2.12 -3.00 -24.71
C VAL A 71 1.36 -1.86 -24.02
N LEU A 72 0.29 -1.36 -24.63
CA LEU A 72 -0.48 -0.22 -24.13
C LEU A 72 -1.11 -0.50 -22.77
N ALA A 73 -1.70 -1.69 -22.59
CA ALA A 73 -2.23 -2.12 -21.31
C ALA A 73 -1.22 -2.05 -20.16
N ASN A 74 0.08 -2.25 -20.44
CA ASN A 74 1.12 -2.25 -19.42
C ASN A 74 1.99 -0.97 -19.38
N MET A 75 1.68 0.05 -20.18
CA MET A 75 2.42 1.33 -20.17
C MET A 75 2.11 2.21 -18.95
N PHE A 76 0.95 2.03 -18.32
CA PHE A 76 0.45 2.90 -17.26
C PHE A 76 0.19 2.11 -15.98
N VAL A 77 0.57 2.68 -14.83
CA VAL A 77 0.31 2.07 -13.51
C VAL A 77 -1.16 1.69 -13.35
N ALA A 78 -2.09 2.52 -13.84
CA ALA A 78 -3.52 2.26 -13.73
C ALA A 78 -3.97 0.95 -14.40
N THR A 79 -3.30 0.48 -15.45
CA THR A 79 -3.73 -0.66 -16.26
C THR A 79 -2.76 -1.85 -16.22
N ALA A 80 -1.48 -1.60 -15.95
CA ALA A 80 -0.44 -2.62 -15.94
C ALA A 80 -0.68 -3.70 -14.89
N SER A 81 -0.23 -4.92 -15.17
CA SER A 81 -0.32 -6.08 -14.26
C SER A 81 0.99 -6.86 -14.23
N GLY A 82 1.08 -7.81 -13.29
CA GLY A 82 2.17 -8.78 -13.24
C GLY A 82 3.56 -8.14 -13.19
N SER A 83 4.47 -8.64 -14.04
CA SER A 83 5.87 -8.19 -14.05
C SER A 83 6.05 -6.74 -14.50
N MET A 84 5.24 -6.24 -15.45
CA MET A 84 5.39 -4.86 -15.91
C MET A 84 4.92 -3.87 -14.83
N LEU A 85 3.84 -4.19 -14.10
CA LEU A 85 3.45 -3.37 -12.95
C LEU A 85 4.56 -3.30 -11.90
N ARG A 86 5.28 -4.40 -11.65
CA ARG A 86 6.41 -4.43 -10.72
C ARG A 86 7.58 -3.56 -11.20
N LEU A 87 7.82 -3.50 -12.52
CA LEU A 87 8.82 -2.58 -13.10
C LEU A 87 8.41 -1.12 -12.92
N LEU A 88 7.13 -0.79 -13.13
CA LEU A 88 6.61 0.55 -12.87
C LEU A 88 6.66 0.93 -11.39
N ALA A 89 6.37 -0.02 -10.49
CA ALA A 89 6.49 0.17 -9.04
C ALA A 89 7.94 0.46 -8.63
N TRP A 90 8.90 -0.27 -9.20
CA TRP A 90 10.32 -0.02 -8.98
C TRP A 90 10.73 1.40 -9.41
N ALA A 91 10.20 1.90 -10.53
CA ALA A 91 10.48 3.26 -11.00
C ALA A 91 10.05 4.36 -10.01
N VAL A 92 9.10 4.07 -9.12
CA VAL A 92 8.66 4.96 -8.04
C VAL A 92 9.17 4.53 -6.66
N ASN A 93 10.22 3.72 -6.61
CA ASN A 93 10.84 3.23 -5.37
C ASN A 93 9.87 2.45 -4.46
N ILE A 94 8.94 1.70 -5.06
CA ILE A 94 8.06 0.76 -4.34
C ILE A 94 8.46 -0.67 -4.68
N THR A 95 8.69 -1.45 -3.63
CA THR A 95 8.80 -2.91 -3.73
C THR A 95 7.47 -3.54 -3.31
N PRO A 96 6.92 -4.48 -4.11
CA PRO A 96 5.73 -5.24 -3.74
C PRO A 96 5.96 -6.00 -2.43
N LYS A 97 4.94 -6.10 -1.58
CA LYS A 97 5.07 -6.90 -0.36
C LYS A 97 5.09 -8.38 -0.74
N PRO A 98 6.13 -9.14 -0.35
CA PRO A 98 6.14 -10.58 -0.56
C PRO A 98 5.11 -11.25 0.36
N ALA A 99 4.66 -12.44 -0.04
CA ALA A 99 3.90 -13.30 0.87
C ALA A 99 4.75 -13.65 2.11
N SER A 100 4.11 -13.71 3.28
CA SER A 100 4.77 -14.04 4.56
C SER A 100 4.14 -15.28 5.20
N ALA A 101 4.96 -16.01 5.95
CA ALA A 101 4.53 -17.19 6.72
C ALA A 101 4.11 -16.77 8.12
N ALA A 102 3.01 -17.37 8.61
CA ALA A 102 2.57 -17.20 9.98
C ALA A 102 3.61 -17.74 10.97
N GLN A 103 3.80 -17.06 12.09
CA GLN A 103 4.65 -17.50 13.19
C GLN A 103 3.93 -17.37 14.52
N GLY A 104 4.30 -18.22 15.46
CA GLY A 104 3.58 -18.32 16.71
C GLY A 104 4.24 -19.27 17.68
N VAL A 105 3.47 -19.64 18.69
CA VAL A 105 3.85 -20.65 19.66
C VAL A 105 2.75 -21.69 19.81
N ILE A 106 3.12 -22.97 19.85
CA ILE A 106 2.18 -24.08 20.07
C ILE A 106 2.52 -24.74 21.40
N ARG A 107 1.50 -25.08 22.18
CA ARG A 107 1.72 -25.79 23.44
C ARG A 107 1.87 -27.29 23.18
N PHE A 108 2.93 -27.85 23.74
CA PHE A 108 3.22 -29.28 23.77
C PHE A 108 3.00 -29.79 25.19
N TYR A 109 2.23 -30.87 25.34
CA TYR A 109 1.95 -31.50 26.62
C TYR A 109 2.69 -32.83 26.71
N LYS A 110 3.42 -33.03 27.80
CA LYS A 110 4.13 -34.29 28.04
C LYS A 110 3.19 -35.39 28.48
N GLU A 111 3.57 -36.64 28.24
CA GLU A 111 2.91 -37.82 28.82
C GLU A 111 3.23 -37.98 30.30
N ASP A 112 4.50 -37.78 30.67
CA ASP A 112 4.98 -37.78 32.05
C ASP A 112 5.75 -36.48 32.34
N ALA A 113 5.23 -35.68 33.28
CA ALA A 113 5.87 -34.43 33.71
C ALA A 113 7.28 -34.64 34.29
N SER A 114 7.63 -35.83 34.78
CA SER A 114 8.95 -36.14 35.34
C SER A 114 10.02 -36.42 34.28
N ALA A 115 9.65 -36.76 33.05
CA ALA A 115 10.58 -37.04 31.96
C ALA A 115 11.23 -35.77 31.40
N VAL A 116 12.41 -35.88 30.77
CA VAL A 116 12.96 -34.80 29.93
C VAL A 116 12.62 -35.14 28.48
N VAL A 117 12.01 -34.21 27.76
CA VAL A 117 11.60 -34.44 26.36
C VAL A 117 12.27 -33.39 25.47
N THR A 118 12.81 -33.83 24.33
CA THR A 118 13.39 -32.92 23.34
C THR A 118 12.54 -32.96 22.07
N VAL A 119 12.00 -31.80 21.68
CA VAL A 119 11.32 -31.62 20.40
C VAL A 119 12.32 -31.00 19.43
N LYS A 120 12.46 -31.57 18.24
CA LYS A 120 13.48 -31.14 17.27
C LYS A 120 12.93 -30.06 16.33
N ALA A 121 13.82 -29.20 15.87
CA ALA A 121 13.52 -28.29 14.76
C ALA A 121 13.01 -29.10 13.56
N GLY A 122 11.97 -28.60 12.90
CA GLY A 122 11.31 -29.30 11.80
C GLY A 122 10.23 -30.30 12.23
N THR A 123 9.99 -30.55 13.52
CA THR A 123 8.80 -31.29 13.96
C THR A 123 7.55 -30.57 13.46
N VAL A 124 6.69 -31.29 12.72
CA VAL A 124 5.49 -30.74 12.09
C VAL A 124 4.29 -30.85 13.02
N ILE A 125 3.47 -29.81 13.05
CA ILE A 125 2.14 -29.77 13.65
C ILE A 125 1.17 -29.41 12.53
N GLN A 126 0.07 -30.15 12.42
CA GLN A 126 -0.90 -29.95 11.36
C GLN A 126 -2.33 -29.78 11.87
N THR A 127 -3.18 -29.30 11.00
CA THR A 127 -4.62 -29.25 11.17
C THR A 127 -5.29 -30.53 10.68
N GLU A 128 -6.57 -30.70 11.04
CA GLU A 128 -7.46 -31.51 10.19
C GLU A 128 -7.60 -30.89 8.80
N ARG A 129 -8.17 -31.64 7.86
CA ARG A 129 -8.45 -31.12 6.51
C ARG A 129 -9.53 -30.04 6.57
N ILE A 130 -9.18 -28.82 6.13
CA ILE A 130 -10.08 -27.68 5.97
C ILE A 130 -10.24 -27.42 4.47
N ASN A 131 -11.44 -27.60 3.93
CA ASN A 131 -11.72 -27.41 2.49
C ASN A 131 -10.74 -28.14 1.55
N GLY A 132 -10.40 -29.39 1.88
CA GLY A 132 -9.47 -30.18 1.05
C GLY A 132 -7.99 -30.00 1.38
N ARG A 133 -7.61 -28.98 2.15
CA ARG A 133 -6.21 -28.64 2.46
C ARG A 133 -5.87 -28.91 3.93
N VAL A 134 -4.64 -29.38 4.17
CA VAL A 134 -4.04 -29.49 5.50
C VAL A 134 -3.05 -28.34 5.65
N TYR A 135 -3.13 -27.62 6.77
CA TYR A 135 -2.18 -26.56 7.10
C TYR A 135 -1.17 -27.08 8.11
N GLU A 136 0.09 -26.73 7.89
CA GLU A 136 1.22 -27.25 8.65
C GLU A 136 2.09 -26.11 9.19
N LEU A 137 2.52 -26.30 10.43
CA LEU A 137 3.54 -25.50 11.10
C LEU A 137 4.72 -26.42 11.43
N ALA A 138 5.92 -25.87 11.46
CA ALA A 138 7.12 -26.57 11.89
C ALA A 138 7.75 -25.86 13.08
N ILE A 139 8.27 -26.63 14.04
CA ILE A 139 9.10 -26.13 15.13
C ILE A 139 10.36 -25.47 14.54
N THR A 140 10.70 -24.27 15.01
CA THR A 140 11.79 -23.48 14.42
C THR A 140 13.17 -23.80 14.98
N GLU A 141 13.24 -24.36 16.20
CA GLU A 141 14.50 -24.69 16.89
C GLU A 141 14.34 -25.91 17.80
N ASP A 142 15.45 -26.56 18.14
CA ASP A 142 15.43 -27.66 19.11
C ASP A 142 15.05 -27.12 20.51
N VAL A 143 14.00 -27.67 21.10
CA VAL A 143 13.54 -27.28 22.44
C VAL A 143 13.54 -28.47 23.38
N VAL A 144 14.21 -28.29 24.53
CA VAL A 144 14.20 -29.26 25.63
C VAL A 144 13.16 -28.83 26.67
N ILE A 145 12.14 -29.66 26.86
CA ILE A 145 11.15 -29.51 27.93
C ILE A 145 11.70 -30.23 29.16
N ALA A 146 12.05 -29.46 30.18
CA ALA A 146 12.67 -29.96 31.40
C ALA A 146 11.77 -30.90 32.22
N SER A 147 12.40 -31.68 33.09
CA SER A 147 11.71 -32.46 34.12
C SER A 147 10.98 -31.53 35.09
N GLY A 148 9.81 -31.95 35.58
CA GLY A 148 8.95 -31.17 36.47
C GLY A 148 8.02 -30.20 35.75
N THR A 149 8.17 -30.01 34.43
CA THR A 149 7.27 -29.19 33.61
C THR A 149 6.34 -30.08 32.79
N ALA A 150 5.02 -29.92 32.96
CA ALA A 150 4.01 -30.74 32.28
C ALA A 150 3.74 -30.31 30.83
N SER A 151 3.98 -29.03 30.49
CA SER A 151 3.82 -28.52 29.13
C SER A 151 4.73 -27.32 28.86
N ALA A 152 5.04 -27.06 27.60
CA ALA A 152 5.79 -25.88 27.19
C ALA A 152 5.24 -25.30 25.89
N LEU A 153 5.41 -23.99 25.71
CA LEU A 153 5.16 -23.28 24.46
C LEU A 153 6.41 -23.34 23.60
N LEU A 154 6.29 -23.85 22.39
CA LEU A 154 7.40 -24.00 21.46
C LEU A 154 7.17 -23.10 20.24
N PRO A 155 8.21 -22.40 19.74
CA PRO A 155 8.10 -21.52 18.60
C PRO A 155 7.88 -22.32 17.31
N VAL A 156 6.97 -21.82 16.48
CA VAL A 156 6.59 -22.44 15.22
C VAL A 156 6.52 -21.43 14.09
N LYS A 157 6.73 -21.93 12.87
CA LYS A 157 6.53 -21.19 11.64
C LYS A 157 5.74 -22.03 10.64
N ALA A 158 4.79 -21.42 9.94
CA ALA A 158 4.06 -22.07 8.87
C ALA A 158 5.01 -22.57 7.77
N THR A 159 4.74 -23.78 7.26
CA THR A 159 5.52 -24.36 6.16
C THR A 159 5.24 -23.70 4.82
N GLY A 160 4.12 -22.96 4.72
CA GLY A 160 3.77 -22.11 3.59
C GLY A 160 3.49 -20.67 4.02
N THR A 161 3.21 -19.83 3.03
CA THR A 161 2.84 -18.42 3.20
C THR A 161 1.34 -18.21 2.99
N GLY A 162 0.84 -17.03 3.35
CA GLY A 162 -0.52 -16.61 3.07
C GLY A 162 -1.39 -16.47 4.31
N GLY A 163 -2.46 -15.68 4.19
CA GLY A 163 -3.39 -15.42 5.29
C GLY A 163 -4.15 -16.67 5.75
N ALA A 164 -4.23 -17.69 4.89
CA ALA A 164 -4.92 -18.95 5.17
C ALA A 164 -4.32 -19.76 6.35
N TYR A 165 -3.08 -19.46 6.76
CA TYR A 165 -2.45 -20.09 7.93
C TYR A 165 -2.85 -19.42 9.28
N ASN A 166 -3.53 -18.28 9.25
CA ASN A 166 -3.95 -17.50 10.43
C ASN A 166 -5.22 -18.08 11.07
N LEU A 167 -5.16 -19.35 11.44
CA LEU A 167 -6.30 -20.09 11.96
C LEU A 167 -6.55 -19.77 13.45
N ALA A 168 -7.81 -19.94 13.87
CA ALA A 168 -8.21 -19.74 15.26
C ALA A 168 -7.52 -20.77 16.19
N PRO A 169 -7.52 -20.53 17.51
CA PRO A 169 -7.06 -21.51 18.50
C PRO A 169 -7.73 -22.88 18.32
N GLY A 170 -6.99 -23.94 18.61
CA GLY A 170 -7.46 -25.33 18.57
C GLY A 170 -7.38 -26.02 17.21
N TYR A 171 -7.06 -25.29 16.12
CA TYR A 171 -6.95 -25.89 14.79
C TYR A 171 -5.67 -26.71 14.61
N TYR A 172 -4.52 -26.15 15.00
CA TYR A 172 -3.25 -26.87 15.00
C TYR A 172 -3.16 -27.75 16.24
N ARG A 173 -3.37 -29.06 16.06
CA ARG A 173 -3.47 -30.03 17.18
C ARG A 173 -2.98 -31.45 16.87
N ILE A 174 -2.53 -31.71 15.63
CA ILE A 174 -2.16 -33.06 15.19
C ILE A 174 -0.65 -33.11 14.99
N LEU A 175 -0.02 -34.11 15.59
CA LEU A 175 1.34 -34.52 15.29
C LEU A 175 1.29 -35.67 14.26
N PRO A 176 1.55 -35.42 12.96
CA PRO A 176 1.54 -36.49 11.95
C PRO A 176 2.59 -37.57 12.22
N VAL A 177 3.71 -37.17 12.83
CA VAL A 177 4.73 -38.07 13.37
C VAL A 177 4.77 -37.86 14.87
N ALA A 178 4.52 -38.92 15.64
CA ALA A 178 4.55 -38.86 17.09
C ALA A 178 5.93 -38.43 17.60
N VAL A 179 5.94 -37.60 18.63
CA VAL A 179 7.16 -37.21 19.35
C VAL A 179 7.15 -37.97 20.67
N ASP A 180 8.22 -38.73 20.92
CA ASP A 180 8.33 -39.55 22.13
C ASP A 180 8.19 -38.70 23.40
N GLY A 181 7.34 -39.13 24.32
CA GLY A 181 7.02 -38.43 25.56
C GLY A 181 6.09 -37.20 25.43
N ILE A 182 5.51 -36.93 24.24
CA ILE A 182 4.48 -35.90 24.03
C ILE A 182 3.11 -36.56 23.83
N SER A 183 2.15 -36.21 24.68
CA SER A 183 0.79 -36.75 24.61
C SER A 183 -0.07 -36.08 23.53
N HIS A 184 0.00 -34.75 23.43
CA HIS A 184 -0.73 -33.96 22.44
C HIS A 184 -0.17 -32.55 22.33
N VAL A 185 -0.64 -31.83 21.31
CA VAL A 185 -0.30 -30.42 21.06
C VAL A 185 -1.57 -29.61 20.82
N ALA A 186 -1.53 -28.32 21.14
CA ALA A 186 -2.64 -27.42 20.87
C ALA A 186 -2.18 -25.99 20.61
N SER A 187 -2.79 -25.36 19.60
CA SER A 187 -2.79 -23.90 19.44
C SER A 187 -3.75 -23.29 20.46
N GLU A 188 -3.25 -22.43 21.33
CA GLU A 188 -4.06 -21.75 22.35
C GLU A 188 -4.50 -20.35 21.89
N GLU A 189 -5.23 -19.64 22.74
CA GLU A 189 -5.47 -18.21 22.53
C GLU A 189 -4.13 -17.47 22.38
N ASN A 190 -4.08 -16.51 21.45
CA ASN A 190 -2.88 -15.72 21.15
C ASN A 190 -1.67 -16.54 20.67
N TRP A 191 -1.88 -17.75 20.14
CA TRP A 191 -0.78 -18.54 19.56
C TRP A 191 -0.07 -17.80 18.41
N LEU A 192 -0.83 -17.03 17.62
CA LEU A 192 -0.34 -16.31 16.44
C LEU A 192 0.34 -15.00 16.85
N THR A 193 1.66 -14.96 16.70
CA THR A 193 2.49 -13.78 17.05
C THR A 193 2.81 -12.92 15.83
N VAL A 194 3.01 -13.55 14.66
CA VAL A 194 3.20 -12.88 13.39
C VAL A 194 2.20 -13.48 12.39
N PRO A 195 1.24 -12.70 11.87
CA PRO A 195 0.31 -13.21 10.87
C PRO A 195 1.02 -13.51 9.55
N GLY A 196 0.62 -14.60 8.92
CA GLY A 196 0.91 -14.85 7.51
C GLY A 196 0.10 -13.92 6.63
N ALA A 197 0.66 -13.52 5.50
CA ALA A 197 0.02 -12.65 4.52
C ALA A 197 0.27 -13.19 3.11
N ASP A 198 -0.70 -12.98 2.23
CA ASP A 198 -0.53 -13.30 0.80
C ASP A 198 0.38 -12.26 0.14
N GLU A 199 0.87 -12.57 -1.06
CA GLU A 199 1.58 -11.58 -1.87
C GLU A 199 0.63 -10.43 -2.18
N GLU A 200 1.15 -9.21 -2.15
CA GLU A 200 0.37 -8.02 -2.46
C GLU A 200 -0.28 -8.14 -3.85
N SER A 201 -1.58 -7.83 -3.90
CA SER A 201 -2.31 -7.86 -5.15
C SER A 201 -1.90 -6.70 -6.06
N ASP A 202 -2.08 -6.88 -7.37
CA ASP A 202 -1.78 -5.82 -8.33
C ASP A 202 -2.63 -4.55 -8.07
N ASP A 203 -3.88 -4.67 -7.59
CA ASP A 203 -4.70 -3.50 -7.25
C ASP A 203 -4.14 -2.72 -6.05
N GLU A 204 -3.76 -3.40 -4.97
CA GLU A 204 -3.11 -2.77 -3.81
C GLU A 204 -1.78 -2.10 -4.19
N LEU A 205 -0.98 -2.77 -5.05
CA LEU A 205 0.28 -2.23 -5.51
C LEU A 205 0.09 -0.94 -6.33
N ARG A 206 -0.93 -0.89 -7.21
CA ARG A 206 -1.27 0.33 -7.98
C ARG A 206 -1.63 1.49 -7.06
N GLU A 207 -2.44 1.25 -6.05
CA GLU A 207 -2.84 2.27 -5.07
C GLU A 207 -1.63 2.82 -4.31
N ARG A 208 -0.71 1.96 -3.87
CA ARG A 208 0.54 2.38 -3.23
C ARG A 208 1.43 3.20 -4.18
N CYS A 209 1.61 2.75 -5.42
CA CYS A 209 2.38 3.49 -6.43
C CYS A 209 1.83 4.89 -6.66
N ARG A 210 0.50 5.00 -6.73
CA ARG A 210 -0.18 6.29 -6.86
C ARG A 210 0.05 7.18 -5.64
N ASN A 211 -0.03 6.61 -4.43
CA ASN A 211 0.16 7.35 -3.19
C ASN A 211 1.62 7.82 -2.98
N GLN A 212 2.60 7.20 -3.65
CA GLN A 212 4.01 7.60 -3.52
C GLN A 212 4.25 9.08 -3.79
N PHE A 213 3.52 9.67 -4.74
CA PHE A 213 3.67 11.09 -5.09
C PHE A 213 3.15 12.02 -3.98
N ASN A 214 2.26 11.55 -3.11
CA ASN A 214 1.85 12.31 -1.92
C ASN A 214 2.98 12.36 -0.87
N LEU A 215 3.88 11.38 -0.87
CA LEU A 215 5.03 11.32 0.06
C LEU A 215 6.19 12.23 -0.35
N VAL A 216 6.21 12.73 -1.60
CA VAL A 216 7.23 13.68 -2.10
C VAL A 216 7.10 15.06 -1.43
N GLY A 217 5.96 15.33 -0.78
CA GLY A 217 5.76 16.52 0.03
C GLY A 217 6.39 16.48 1.42
N ASN A 218 7.16 15.44 1.76
CA ASN A 218 7.36 15.11 3.18
C ASN A 218 7.95 16.22 4.05
N TYR A 219 8.69 17.23 3.56
CA TYR A 219 9.18 18.27 4.49
C TYR A 219 9.37 19.70 3.96
N HIS A 220 8.80 20.13 2.83
CA HIS A 220 9.18 21.45 2.26
C HIS A 220 8.03 22.41 1.90
N THR A 221 6.81 22.14 2.37
CA THR A 221 5.69 23.07 2.13
C THR A 221 4.96 23.41 3.42
N ASP A 222 4.61 24.67 3.59
CA ASP A 222 3.81 25.17 4.71
C ASP A 222 2.57 24.31 4.96
N ALA A 223 1.94 23.80 3.90
CA ALA A 223 0.75 22.94 4.00
C ALA A 223 1.00 21.67 4.83
N VAL A 224 2.19 21.07 4.72
CA VAL A 224 2.56 19.83 5.41
C VAL A 224 2.86 20.11 6.88
N TYR A 225 3.70 21.10 7.19
CA TYR A 225 3.93 21.52 8.59
C TYR A 225 2.62 21.98 9.25
N ARG A 226 1.79 22.74 8.54
CA ARG A 226 0.50 23.22 9.05
C ARG A 226 -0.44 22.07 9.39
N SER A 227 -0.54 21.05 8.54
CA SER A 227 -1.38 19.87 8.80
C SER A 227 -0.83 19.02 9.95
N MET A 228 0.49 18.85 10.05
CA MET A 228 1.12 18.09 11.13
C MET A 228 0.95 18.78 12.49
N ILE A 229 1.28 20.08 12.55
CA ILE A 229 1.11 20.92 13.74
C ILE A 229 -0.36 20.92 14.17
N ALA A 230 -1.31 21.13 13.23
CA ALA A 230 -2.74 21.10 13.53
C ALA A 230 -3.19 19.77 14.15
N GLY A 231 -2.70 18.64 13.62
CA GLY A 231 -3.02 17.31 14.13
C GLY A 231 -2.54 17.05 15.55
N VAL A 232 -1.31 17.48 15.87
CA VAL A 232 -0.72 17.26 17.22
C VAL A 232 -1.19 18.30 18.23
N ALA A 233 -1.30 19.56 17.81
CA ALA A 233 -1.73 20.66 18.66
C ALA A 233 -3.26 20.68 18.89
N GLY A 234 -4.03 19.94 18.10
CA GLY A 234 -5.50 20.01 18.11
C GLY A 234 -6.03 21.38 17.69
N LEU A 235 -5.26 22.12 16.89
CA LEU A 235 -5.59 23.46 16.42
C LEU A 235 -6.12 23.43 15.01
N SER A 236 -7.00 24.37 14.69
CA SER A 236 -7.39 24.60 13.30
C SER A 236 -6.20 25.14 12.49
N ILE A 237 -6.15 24.73 11.22
CA ILE A 237 -5.08 25.04 10.25
C ILE A 237 -4.89 26.55 10.05
N ASP A 238 -5.95 27.36 10.22
CA ASP A 238 -5.95 28.83 10.14
C ASP A 238 -5.37 29.53 11.39
N ARG A 239 -5.08 28.78 12.46
CA ARG A 239 -4.48 29.28 13.70
C ARG A 239 -2.96 29.13 13.78
N ILE A 240 -2.33 28.69 12.70
CA ILE A 240 -0.89 28.44 12.61
C ILE A 240 -0.30 29.43 11.61
N PHE A 241 0.69 30.22 12.01
CA PHE A 241 1.27 31.27 11.16
C PHE A 241 2.77 31.04 11.01
N PHE A 242 3.26 30.99 9.77
CA PHE A 242 4.68 30.75 9.52
C PHE A 242 5.42 32.08 9.35
N GLU A 243 6.61 32.16 9.92
CA GLU A 243 7.59 33.20 9.64
C GLU A 243 8.75 32.58 8.84
N HIS A 244 8.96 33.15 7.66
CA HIS A 244 9.94 32.70 6.67
C HIS A 244 11.21 33.59 6.71
N GLU A 245 12.14 33.38 5.77
CA GLU A 245 13.40 34.14 5.63
C GLU A 245 14.43 33.91 6.75
N ALA A 246 14.60 32.66 7.18
CA ALA A 246 15.69 32.25 8.06
C ALA A 246 15.77 33.05 9.39
N PRO A 247 14.67 33.15 10.17
CA PRO A 247 14.58 34.01 11.36
C PRO A 247 15.62 33.69 12.45
N ARG A 248 16.16 32.48 12.45
CA ARG A 248 17.20 32.01 13.40
C ARG A 248 18.51 31.62 12.70
N GLY A 249 18.67 31.96 11.42
CA GLY A 249 19.80 31.57 10.57
C GLY A 249 19.41 30.66 9.40
N PRO A 250 20.33 30.38 8.45
CA PRO A 250 20.03 29.59 7.27
C PRO A 250 19.39 28.22 7.61
N GLY A 251 18.31 27.87 6.92
CA GLY A 251 17.57 26.63 7.13
C GLY A 251 16.50 26.68 8.23
N THR A 252 16.29 27.84 8.87
CA THR A 252 15.30 27.98 9.95
C THR A 252 13.96 28.51 9.45
N ALA A 253 12.89 28.07 10.11
CA ALA A 253 11.55 28.64 10.00
C ALA A 253 10.88 28.62 11.40
N ASN A 254 9.95 29.54 11.63
CA ASN A 254 9.17 29.57 12.86
C ASN A 254 7.68 29.38 12.54
N ALA A 255 6.95 28.73 13.45
CA ALA A 255 5.50 28.61 13.41
C ALA A 255 4.87 29.16 14.70
N TYR A 256 3.93 30.08 14.58
CA TYR A 256 3.22 30.70 15.69
C TYR A 256 1.83 30.08 15.86
N LEU A 257 1.56 29.59 17.06
CA LEU A 257 0.33 28.88 17.43
C LEU A 257 -0.62 29.83 18.17
N LEU A 258 -1.81 30.04 17.62
CA LEU A 258 -2.88 30.84 18.21
C LEU A 258 -3.97 29.92 18.82
N LEU A 259 -4.24 30.06 20.12
CA LEU A 259 -5.37 29.36 20.75
C LEU A 259 -6.67 30.16 20.58
N ASP A 260 -7.82 29.47 20.59
CA ASP A 260 -9.14 30.13 20.58
C ASP A 260 -9.42 30.90 21.88
N SER A 261 -8.77 30.49 22.99
CA SER A 261 -8.80 31.19 24.26
C SER A 261 -7.53 30.93 25.06
N GLY A 262 -7.05 31.96 25.77
CA GLY A 262 -5.84 31.88 26.58
C GLY A 262 -4.54 31.87 25.77
N VAL A 263 -3.43 31.69 26.49
CA VAL A 263 -2.08 31.65 25.92
C VAL A 263 -1.61 30.19 25.85
N ALA A 264 -0.97 29.81 24.75
CA ALA A 264 -0.34 28.50 24.62
C ALA A 264 0.73 28.32 25.72
N SER A 265 0.56 27.30 26.55
CA SER A 265 1.49 27.02 27.64
C SER A 265 2.81 26.45 27.12
N ALA A 266 3.91 26.67 27.84
CA ALA A 266 5.21 26.12 27.45
C ALA A 266 5.18 24.59 27.25
N PRO A 267 4.58 23.77 28.15
CA PRO A 267 4.50 22.33 27.94
C PRO A 267 3.74 21.92 26.67
N PHE A 268 2.74 22.71 26.25
CA PHE A 268 2.00 22.45 25.02
C PHE A 268 2.87 22.72 23.78
N VAL A 269 3.56 23.86 23.76
CA VAL A 269 4.48 24.22 22.66
C VAL A 269 5.65 23.22 22.59
N ASP A 270 6.17 22.79 23.73
CA ASP A 270 7.24 21.80 23.81
C ASP A 270 6.82 20.43 23.25
N ALA A 271 5.59 19.98 23.52
CA ALA A 271 5.07 18.74 22.96
C ALA A 271 4.96 18.78 21.43
N VAL A 272 4.55 19.92 20.86
CA VAL A 272 4.52 20.11 19.41
C VAL A 272 5.93 20.14 18.82
N ASN A 273 6.88 20.79 19.50
CA ASN A 273 8.28 20.82 19.06
C ASN A 273 8.98 19.45 19.16
N ASP A 274 8.67 18.65 20.18
CA ASP A 274 9.19 17.28 20.30
C ASP A 274 8.73 16.40 19.14
N TYR A 275 7.45 16.48 18.81
CA TYR A 275 6.90 15.78 17.65
C TYR A 275 7.61 16.17 16.36
N ILE A 276 7.90 17.45 16.17
CA ILE A 276 8.47 17.93 14.91
C ILE A 276 9.96 17.65 14.82
N ASN A 277 10.72 18.02 15.85
CA ASN A 277 12.18 17.98 15.82
C ASN A 277 12.76 16.65 16.34
N THR A 278 12.28 16.14 17.48
CA THR A 278 12.85 14.94 18.10
C THR A 278 12.39 13.67 17.40
N GLN A 279 11.13 13.61 16.97
CA GLN A 279 10.55 12.42 16.33
C GLN A 279 10.80 12.36 14.81
N GLY A 280 11.54 13.33 14.25
CA GLY A 280 11.99 13.32 12.86
C GLY A 280 10.94 13.76 11.83
N HIS A 281 9.97 14.58 12.25
CA HIS A 281 8.94 15.17 11.39
C HIS A 281 9.34 16.55 10.84
N HIS A 282 10.59 16.66 10.36
CA HIS A 282 11.14 17.84 9.71
C HIS A 282 12.11 17.46 8.56
N GLY A 283 12.43 18.43 7.70
CA GLY A 283 13.36 18.24 6.59
C GLY A 283 14.79 18.12 7.06
N HIS A 284 15.65 17.39 6.32
CA HIS A 284 17.03 17.12 6.73
C HIS A 284 17.87 18.36 7.04
N GLY A 285 17.56 19.51 6.43
CA GLY A 285 18.20 20.80 6.68
C GLY A 285 17.29 21.84 7.31
N ASP A 286 16.08 21.44 7.72
CA ASP A 286 15.08 22.35 8.25
C ASP A 286 15.18 22.36 9.77
N ASP A 287 15.27 23.55 10.34
CA ASP A 287 15.09 23.81 11.77
C ASP A 287 13.76 24.55 11.93
N MET A 288 12.70 23.79 12.21
CA MET A 288 11.34 24.32 12.41
C MET A 288 11.04 24.41 13.91
N GLN A 289 10.72 25.61 14.39
CA GLN A 289 10.39 25.84 15.79
C GLN A 289 9.01 26.47 15.95
N CYS A 290 8.17 25.84 16.77
CA CYS A 290 6.89 26.36 17.19
C CYS A 290 7.02 27.30 18.39
N TYR A 291 6.24 28.38 18.38
CA TYR A 291 6.10 29.38 19.43
C TYR A 291 4.64 29.68 19.73
N ALA A 292 4.35 30.13 20.95
CA ALA A 292 3.07 30.78 21.23
C ALA A 292 2.95 32.09 20.43
N MET A 293 1.76 32.40 19.92
CA MET A 293 1.50 33.70 19.29
C MET A 293 1.78 34.83 20.29
N PRO A 294 2.65 35.81 19.95
CA PRO A 294 2.91 36.94 20.84
C PRO A 294 1.66 37.77 21.11
N GLU A 295 1.46 38.16 22.37
CA GLU A 295 0.36 39.06 22.74
C GLU A 295 0.69 40.51 22.38
N THR A 296 -0.35 41.26 22.00
CA THR A 296 -0.29 42.71 21.86
C THR A 296 -1.34 43.33 22.78
N LEU A 297 -0.95 44.36 23.53
CA LEU A 297 -1.83 45.08 24.46
C LEU A 297 -2.21 46.42 23.84
N HIS A 298 -3.51 46.74 23.88
CA HIS A 298 -4.05 47.98 23.35
C HIS A 298 -5.03 48.60 24.34
N ASP A 299 -4.84 49.89 24.64
CA ASP A 299 -5.80 50.67 25.41
C ASP A 299 -6.98 51.05 24.52
N LEU A 300 -8.18 50.56 24.85
CA LEU A 300 -9.40 50.84 24.10
C LEU A 300 -10.28 51.84 24.86
N ALA A 301 -10.55 52.99 24.24
CA ALA A 301 -11.54 53.95 24.71
C ALA A 301 -12.83 53.81 23.88
N VAL A 302 -13.95 53.49 24.53
CA VAL A 302 -15.25 53.33 23.86
C VAL A 302 -16.22 54.39 24.35
N THR A 303 -16.79 55.17 23.43
CA THR A 303 -17.94 56.06 23.73
C THR A 303 -19.22 55.34 23.37
N VAL A 304 -20.04 55.02 24.38
CA VAL A 304 -21.32 54.35 24.20
C VAL A 304 -22.43 55.39 24.14
N TRP A 305 -23.19 55.40 23.04
CA TRP A 305 -24.39 56.22 22.89
C TRP A 305 -25.62 55.35 23.15
N VAL A 306 -26.22 55.49 24.32
CA VAL A 306 -27.47 54.79 24.66
C VAL A 306 -28.68 55.68 24.37
N ARG A 307 -29.71 55.10 23.75
CA ARG A 307 -30.99 55.79 23.55
C ARG A 307 -31.64 55.96 24.92
N ASN A 308 -31.89 57.21 25.30
CA ASN A 308 -32.66 57.52 26.49
C ASN A 308 -34.12 57.12 26.25
N LEU A 309 -34.56 56.01 26.87
CA LEU A 309 -35.92 55.49 26.76
C LEU A 309 -36.93 56.28 27.61
N ASN A 310 -36.49 57.26 28.41
CA ASN A 310 -37.39 58.08 29.22
C ASN A 310 -38.23 59.09 28.39
N ASN A 311 -37.98 59.22 27.08
CA ASN A 311 -38.72 60.12 26.18
C ASN A 311 -39.47 59.37 25.06
N ILE A 312 -39.79 58.09 25.24
CA ILE A 312 -40.80 57.41 24.42
C ILE A 312 -42.12 57.49 25.18
N SER A 313 -42.87 58.58 24.95
CA SER A 313 -44.32 58.59 25.15
C SER A 313 -44.97 57.92 23.93
N ASP A 314 -45.97 57.07 24.19
CA ASP A 314 -46.75 56.26 23.23
C ASP A 314 -46.86 56.79 21.78
#